data_AF-A0A653HQ83-F1
#
_entry.id   AF-A0A653HQ83-F1
#
_cell.length_a   1.000
_cell.length_b   1.000
_cell.length_c   1.000
_cell.angle_alpha   90.00
_cell.angle_beta   90.00
_cell.angle_gamma   90.00
#
_symmetry.space_group_name_H-M   'P 1'
#
loop_
_entity.id
_entity.type
_entity.pdbx_description
1 polymer ?
#
loop_
_entity_poly.entity_id
_entity_poly.type
_entity_poly.pdbx_seq_one_letter_code
_entity_poly.pdbx_strand_id
1 'polypeptide(L)'
;LIIKNETSVRNLVAELNNDCSAYLRKINSIKVRHLIINKNEINMSEEWKKKNEYVFNKNKLKIPISKHNYEFILNGLDESLMRRKILELLNAPYKNMDLDNDVIKILKKRYDVANKLGYENWCHYSISQFTSEKNNYKNIKNFLNLIKKRKKINRNINKLSNLNRSDKIWDSNNNLKKLPIYNWYYYYNKTLNGSDEYLINTFFPQEHVLKKFINICSKIYNFSYEKVSITDNINKMRKLKIKWPKNSCIYKISLPEKLERWGTWGKQLINGSSVTTSGGSSISDDSKICGSENLFSIKRRHNNRLLGYIYVVPYSDIKLIDYFKVPSMQGLSNTCLILPGHVLIDYNFIRCIPIKNKLFSMSEILTLFHEFGHAYHLLLLSNKYKLKDLFHIPIDYAEFFSHINEHITNNYNIMYNLSGNLESNTKICEQLFNAIKFDDSRLSNIYYPGVIDYTLHTINPYTFFSNEKSDDIYSKKDNIMSNINKAHSNIYKNTSRVNTCENTSPFDKFYNMIEVYFPYSFSSSYYTLHSSSFPYHFSCHYAGSVLSYLFAEVRVLLNIPFKDISLKKNDSLYFFQKTFYKILSQDFKSETYPSVIAQALDKNKTVFFLK
;
A
#
# COMPACT_ATOMS: atom_id res chain seq x y z
N LEU A 1 -10.38 -13.84 -28.20
CA LEU A 1 -10.48 -12.37 -28.38
C LEU A 1 -11.92 -11.88 -28.56
N ILE A 2 -12.60 -12.35 -29.62
CA ILE A 2 -13.90 -11.86 -30.16
C ILE A 2 -14.91 -11.36 -29.12
N ILE A 3 -15.18 -12.14 -28.06
CA ILE A 3 -16.24 -11.90 -27.05
C ILE A 3 -16.17 -10.50 -26.39
N LYS A 4 -15.00 -9.83 -26.40
CA LYS A 4 -14.86 -8.42 -25.95
C LYS A 4 -15.64 -7.39 -26.81
N ASN A 5 -16.10 -7.76 -28.00
CA ASN A 5 -16.87 -6.90 -28.91
C ASN A 5 -18.37 -7.16 -28.91
N GLU A 6 -18.89 -8.06 -28.06
CA GLU A 6 -20.32 -8.12 -27.85
C GLU A 6 -20.81 -6.81 -27.22
N THR A 7 -21.77 -6.16 -27.86
CA THR A 7 -22.44 -4.95 -27.35
C THR A 7 -22.93 -5.15 -25.92
N SER A 8 -23.34 -6.39 -25.57
CA SER A 8 -23.79 -6.76 -24.22
C SER A 8 -22.70 -6.59 -23.14
N VAL A 9 -21.47 -7.04 -23.40
CA VAL A 9 -20.35 -6.93 -22.45
C VAL A 9 -19.87 -5.49 -22.34
N ARG A 10 -19.79 -4.77 -23.46
CA ARG A 10 -19.40 -3.36 -23.47
C ARG A 10 -20.36 -2.50 -22.63
N ASN A 11 -21.66 -2.72 -22.77
CA ASN A 11 -22.68 -2.01 -21.99
C ASN A 11 -22.54 -2.32 -20.50
N LEU A 12 -22.37 -3.59 -20.11
CA LEU A 12 -22.14 -3.96 -18.70
C LEU A 12 -20.89 -3.30 -18.10
N VAL A 13 -19.79 -3.25 -18.87
CA VAL A 13 -18.55 -2.59 -18.44
C VAL A 13 -18.77 -1.08 -18.27
N ALA A 14 -19.51 -0.43 -19.17
CA ALA A 14 -19.83 0.99 -19.08
C ALA A 14 -20.74 1.28 -17.87
N GLU A 15 -21.75 0.45 -17.61
CA GLU A 15 -22.57 0.59 -16.41
C GLU A 15 -21.77 0.37 -15.12
N LEU A 16 -20.87 -0.60 -15.11
CA LEU A 16 -19.93 -0.80 -14.01
C LEU A 16 -19.09 0.46 -13.78
N ASN A 17 -18.69 1.22 -14.83
CA ASN A 17 -17.93 2.50 -14.67
C ASN A 17 -18.75 3.50 -13.87
N ASN A 18 -20.04 3.58 -14.21
CA ASN A 18 -20.96 4.51 -13.59
C ASN A 18 -21.23 4.14 -12.13
N ASP A 19 -21.44 2.85 -11.83
CA ASP A 19 -21.69 2.36 -10.47
C ASP A 19 -20.45 2.54 -9.57
N CYS A 20 -19.25 2.16 -10.04
CA CYS A 20 -18.00 2.37 -9.32
C CYS A 20 -17.76 3.86 -9.01
N SER A 21 -18.01 4.74 -9.99
CA SER A 21 -17.86 6.18 -9.82
C SER A 21 -18.91 6.77 -8.87
N ALA A 22 -20.14 6.28 -8.92
CA ALA A 22 -21.21 6.70 -8.00
C ALA A 22 -20.89 6.31 -6.56
N TYR A 23 -20.45 5.07 -6.34
CA TYR A 23 -19.99 4.58 -5.04
C TYR A 23 -18.83 5.43 -4.51
N LEU A 24 -17.81 5.69 -5.33
CA LEU A 24 -16.67 6.50 -4.91
C LEU A 24 -17.08 7.94 -4.55
N ARG A 25 -18.01 8.55 -5.30
CA ARG A 25 -18.55 9.88 -4.95
C ARG A 25 -19.23 9.88 -3.58
N LYS A 26 -19.98 8.82 -3.23
CA LYS A 26 -20.59 8.69 -1.89
C LYS A 26 -19.52 8.54 -0.79
N ILE A 27 -18.53 7.68 -1.00
CA ILE A 27 -17.42 7.49 -0.04
C ILE A 27 -16.65 8.79 0.19
N ASN A 28 -16.41 9.57 -0.86
CA ASN A 28 -15.67 10.82 -0.77
C ASN A 28 -16.51 11.98 -0.21
N SER A 29 -17.83 11.94 -0.23
CA SER A 29 -18.68 13.04 0.28
C SER A 29 -18.84 13.06 1.81
N ILE A 30 -18.14 12.16 2.50
CA ILE A 30 -18.29 11.94 3.93
C ILE A 30 -17.72 13.07 4.76
N LYS A 31 -18.54 13.55 5.70
CA LYS A 31 -18.14 14.55 6.69
C LYS A 31 -17.45 13.88 7.87
N VAL A 32 -16.24 14.36 8.18
CA VAL A 32 -15.44 13.96 9.34
C VAL A 32 -16.21 14.22 10.64
N ARG A 33 -16.27 13.21 11.51
CA ARG A 33 -16.82 13.33 12.86
C ARG A 33 -15.71 13.69 13.85
N HIS A 34 -16.08 14.24 14.99
CA HIS A 34 -15.12 14.66 16.00
C HIS A 34 -15.38 13.93 17.31
N LEU A 35 -14.30 13.48 17.94
CA LEU A 35 -14.29 13.02 19.31
C LEU A 35 -13.99 14.21 20.23
N ILE A 36 -14.78 14.36 21.29
CA ILE A 36 -14.53 15.31 22.36
C ILE A 36 -14.19 14.53 23.63
N ILE A 37 -12.99 14.72 24.17
CA ILE A 37 -12.46 14.03 25.35
C ILE A 37 -11.63 14.97 26.22
N ASN A 38 -11.41 14.61 27.48
CA ASN A 38 -10.50 15.33 28.36
C ASN A 38 -9.04 15.04 27.99
N LYS A 39 -8.14 16.01 28.21
CA LYS A 39 -6.71 15.89 27.88
C LYS A 39 -5.98 14.73 28.56
N ASN A 40 -6.45 14.31 29.74
CA ASN A 40 -5.90 13.22 30.54
C ASN A 40 -6.41 11.83 30.12
N GLU A 41 -7.46 11.74 29.30
CA GLU A 41 -8.06 10.48 28.85
C GLU A 41 -7.34 9.88 27.63
N ILE A 42 -6.33 10.58 27.09
CA ILE A 42 -5.54 10.12 25.95
C ILE A 42 -4.05 10.31 26.19
N ASN A 43 -3.29 9.24 26.00
CA ASN A 43 -1.84 9.20 26.16
C ASN A 43 -1.15 9.57 24.84
N MET A 44 -1.07 10.87 24.58
CA MET A 44 -0.41 11.49 23.41
C MET A 44 0.55 12.59 23.84
N SER A 45 1.48 13.01 22.97
CA SER A 45 2.33 14.18 23.25
C SER A 45 1.52 15.46 23.49
N GLU A 46 2.07 16.34 24.32
CA GLU A 46 1.47 17.64 24.58
C GLU A 46 1.40 18.53 23.32
N GLU A 47 2.34 18.37 22.39
CA GLU A 47 2.31 19.04 21.09
C GLU A 47 1.10 18.61 20.25
N TRP A 48 0.84 17.30 20.18
CA TRP A 48 -0.33 16.77 19.50
C TRP A 48 -1.63 17.22 20.19
N LYS A 49 -1.67 17.20 21.53
CA LYS A 49 -2.82 17.69 22.30
C LYS A 49 -3.07 19.18 22.05
N LYS A 50 -2.03 20.01 22.00
CA LYS A 50 -2.12 21.44 21.69
C LYS A 50 -2.72 21.68 20.30
N LYS A 51 -2.35 20.87 19.30
CA LYS A 51 -2.91 20.95 17.94
C LYS A 51 -4.40 20.58 17.87
N ASN A 52 -4.87 19.73 18.78
CA ASN A 52 -6.27 19.28 18.84
C ASN A 52 -7.05 19.95 20.00
N GLU A 53 -6.53 21.03 20.59
CA GLU A 53 -7.17 21.71 21.71
C GLU A 53 -8.54 22.24 21.29
N TYR A 54 -9.55 22.02 22.14
CA TYR A 54 -10.88 22.48 21.86
C TYR A 54 -11.00 23.98 22.16
N VAL A 55 -11.30 24.77 21.13
CA VAL A 55 -11.38 26.24 21.20
C VAL A 55 -12.29 26.73 22.34
N PHE A 56 -13.40 26.04 22.61
CA PHE A 56 -14.37 26.45 23.63
C PHE A 56 -14.09 25.89 25.04
N ASN A 57 -13.17 24.93 25.18
CA ASN A 57 -12.77 24.39 26.49
C ASN A 57 -11.36 23.81 26.41
N LYS A 58 -10.38 24.55 26.94
CA LYS A 58 -8.96 24.17 26.90
C LYS A 58 -8.60 22.90 27.67
N ASN A 59 -9.48 22.40 28.53
CA ASN A 59 -9.27 21.12 29.23
C ASN A 59 -9.68 19.92 28.36
N LYS A 60 -10.33 20.17 27.22
CA LYS A 60 -10.79 19.17 26.28
C LYS A 60 -10.07 19.26 24.94
N LEU A 61 -10.08 18.13 24.24
CA LEU A 61 -9.60 18.00 22.87
C LEU A 61 -10.79 17.82 21.94
N LYS A 62 -10.69 18.35 20.71
CA LYS A 62 -11.63 18.10 19.62
C LYS A 62 -10.88 17.44 18.48
N ILE A 63 -10.95 16.12 18.42
CA ILE A 63 -10.11 15.31 17.55
C ILE A 63 -10.94 14.86 16.34
N PRO A 64 -10.56 15.20 15.09
CA PRO A 64 -11.23 14.66 13.91
C PRO A 64 -10.97 13.16 13.78
N ILE A 65 -12.01 12.37 13.53
CA ILE A 65 -11.91 10.92 13.31
C ILE A 65 -12.09 10.62 11.82
N SER A 66 -11.08 9.99 11.22
CA SER A 66 -11.05 9.63 9.80
C SER A 66 -10.31 8.32 9.57
N LYS A 67 -10.45 7.74 8.37
CA LYS A 67 -9.73 6.53 7.95
C LYS A 67 -8.20 6.67 7.96
N HIS A 68 -7.69 7.90 7.98
CA HIS A 68 -6.25 8.19 7.94
C HIS A 68 -5.62 8.31 9.32
N ASN A 69 -6.39 8.43 10.40
CA ASN A 69 -5.85 8.68 11.74
C ASN A 69 -6.49 7.85 12.86
N TYR A 70 -7.55 7.08 12.61
CA TYR A 70 -8.23 6.34 13.66
C TYR A 70 -7.31 5.31 14.35
N GLU A 71 -6.48 4.57 13.60
CA GLU A 71 -5.56 3.56 14.14
C GLU A 71 -4.57 4.17 15.14
N PHE A 72 -4.09 5.39 14.83
CA PHE A 72 -3.22 6.15 15.69
C PHE A 72 -3.93 6.57 16.99
N ILE A 73 -5.17 7.08 16.88
CA ILE A 73 -5.96 7.51 18.04
C ILE A 73 -6.29 6.32 18.96
N LEU A 74 -6.53 5.14 18.39
CA LEU A 74 -6.76 3.91 19.17
C LEU A 74 -5.60 3.61 20.11
N ASN A 75 -4.35 3.91 19.72
CA ASN A 75 -3.16 3.63 20.52
C ASN A 75 -3.07 4.49 21.78
N GLY A 76 -3.57 5.72 21.72
CA GLY A 76 -3.56 6.65 22.84
C GLY A 76 -4.66 6.40 23.88
N LEU A 77 -5.61 5.50 23.62
CA LEU A 77 -6.78 5.28 24.47
C LEU A 77 -6.66 3.97 25.23
N ASP A 78 -6.46 4.04 26.55
CA ASP A 78 -6.33 2.84 27.40
C ASP A 78 -7.69 2.14 27.64
N GLU A 79 -8.80 2.88 27.58
CA GLU A 79 -10.14 2.31 27.80
C GLU A 79 -10.73 1.68 26.52
N SER A 80 -11.13 0.41 26.61
CA SER A 80 -11.73 -0.37 25.52
C SER A 80 -13.02 0.24 24.96
N LEU A 81 -13.88 0.79 25.81
CA LEU A 81 -15.13 1.44 25.39
C LEU A 81 -14.86 2.70 24.55
N MET A 82 -13.84 3.47 24.91
CA MET A 82 -13.43 4.64 24.14
C MET A 82 -12.84 4.24 22.78
N ARG A 83 -12.04 3.17 22.73
CA ARG A 83 -11.56 2.59 21.46
C ARG A 83 -12.71 2.13 20.55
N ARG A 84 -13.73 1.47 21.10
CA ARG A 84 -14.95 1.11 20.36
C ARG A 84 -15.67 2.36 19.82
N LYS A 85 -15.80 3.41 20.63
CA LYS A 85 -16.41 4.69 20.23
C LYS A 85 -15.69 5.34 19.04
N ILE A 86 -14.37 5.18 18.91
CA ILE A 86 -13.63 5.65 17.72
C ILE A 86 -14.16 5.00 16.45
N LEU A 87 -14.35 3.67 16.45
CA LEU A 87 -14.88 2.97 15.28
C LEU A 87 -16.35 3.32 15.03
N GLU A 88 -17.15 3.52 16.07
CA GLU A 88 -18.52 4.00 15.91
C GLU A 88 -18.57 5.38 15.24
N LEU A 89 -17.72 6.32 15.67
CA LEU A 89 -17.59 7.65 15.05
C LEU A 89 -17.06 7.57 13.62
N LEU A 90 -16.11 6.68 13.36
CA LEU A 90 -15.56 6.43 12.03
C LEU A 90 -16.64 5.89 11.08
N ASN A 91 -17.47 4.96 11.55
CA ASN A 91 -18.48 4.27 10.75
C ASN A 91 -19.80 5.03 10.63
N ALA A 92 -20.13 5.90 11.58
CA ALA A 92 -21.40 6.62 11.62
C ALA A 92 -21.77 7.36 10.31
N PRO A 93 -20.85 8.01 9.58
CA PRO A 93 -21.20 8.67 8.33
C PRO A 93 -21.68 7.74 7.21
N TYR A 94 -21.31 6.46 7.25
CA TYR A 94 -21.60 5.48 6.20
C TYR A 94 -22.99 4.83 6.36
N LYS A 95 -23.55 4.81 7.58
CA LYS A 95 -24.75 4.02 7.93
C LYS A 95 -25.98 4.31 7.06
N ASN A 96 -26.14 5.54 6.57
CA ASN A 96 -27.34 5.97 5.84
C ASN A 96 -27.09 6.16 4.34
N MET A 97 -25.97 5.67 3.80
CA MET A 97 -25.55 5.91 2.41
C MET A 97 -25.87 4.77 1.44
N ASP A 98 -26.48 3.68 1.94
CA ASP A 98 -26.84 2.49 1.16
C ASP A 98 -25.65 1.82 0.43
N LEU A 99 -24.48 1.90 1.06
CA LEU A 99 -23.21 1.51 0.44
C LEU A 99 -23.06 -0.01 0.30
N ASP A 100 -23.66 -0.79 1.19
CA ASP A 100 -23.67 -2.25 1.11
C ASP A 100 -24.35 -2.69 -0.21
N ASN A 101 -25.49 -2.09 -0.55
CA ASN A 101 -26.22 -2.39 -1.78
C ASN A 101 -25.47 -1.92 -3.04
N ASP A 102 -24.79 -0.77 -2.98
CA ASP A 102 -23.91 -0.33 -4.07
C ASP A 102 -22.80 -1.35 -4.34
N VAL A 103 -22.14 -1.85 -3.28
CA VAL A 103 -21.08 -2.86 -3.41
C VAL A 103 -21.64 -4.18 -3.96
N ILE A 104 -22.78 -4.65 -3.46
CA ILE A 104 -23.42 -5.88 -3.96
C ILE A 104 -23.79 -5.73 -5.45
N LYS A 105 -24.28 -4.56 -5.87
CA LYS A 105 -24.56 -4.25 -7.27
C LYS A 105 -23.29 -4.32 -8.13
N ILE A 106 -22.20 -3.71 -7.67
CA ILE A 106 -20.89 -3.76 -8.34
C ILE A 106 -20.39 -5.20 -8.46
N LEU A 107 -20.48 -5.99 -7.38
CA LEU A 107 -20.06 -7.39 -7.36
C LEU A 107 -20.86 -8.25 -8.35
N LYS A 108 -22.19 -8.05 -8.43
CA LYS A 108 -23.05 -8.73 -9.42
C LYS A 108 -22.63 -8.43 -10.86
N LYS A 109 -22.40 -7.15 -11.20
CA LYS A 109 -21.95 -6.78 -12.55
C LYS A 109 -20.56 -7.31 -12.88
N ARG A 110 -19.64 -7.30 -11.91
CA ARG A 110 -18.33 -7.95 -12.04
C ARG A 110 -18.49 -9.45 -12.34
N TYR A 111 -19.35 -10.14 -11.59
CA TYR A 111 -19.64 -11.55 -11.82
C TYR A 111 -20.23 -11.81 -13.22
N ASP A 112 -21.17 -10.98 -13.68
CA ASP A 112 -21.80 -11.12 -15.01
C ASP A 112 -20.80 -10.90 -16.15
N VAL A 113 -19.94 -9.88 -16.03
CA VAL A 113 -18.88 -9.62 -17.01
C VAL A 113 -17.92 -10.82 -17.10
N ALA A 114 -17.50 -11.37 -15.95
CA ALA A 114 -16.60 -12.51 -15.92
C ALA A 114 -17.22 -13.75 -16.60
N ASN A 115 -18.46 -14.10 -16.23
CA ASN A 115 -19.14 -15.26 -16.80
C ASN A 115 -19.40 -15.13 -18.30
N LYS A 116 -19.82 -13.95 -18.76
CA LYS A 116 -19.99 -13.69 -20.21
C LYS A 116 -18.68 -13.82 -20.99
N LEU A 117 -17.55 -13.52 -20.36
CA LEU A 117 -16.23 -13.68 -20.95
C LEU A 117 -15.65 -15.10 -20.80
N GLY A 118 -16.40 -16.04 -20.21
CA GLY A 118 -16.00 -17.44 -20.04
C GLY A 118 -15.20 -17.74 -18.76
N TYR A 119 -15.19 -16.83 -17.78
CA TYR A 119 -14.49 -17.01 -16.51
C TYR A 119 -15.48 -17.37 -15.39
N GLU A 120 -15.07 -18.27 -14.49
CA GLU A 120 -15.88 -18.74 -13.35
C GLU A 120 -16.37 -17.60 -12.43
N ASN A 121 -15.54 -16.59 -12.22
CA ASN A 121 -15.82 -15.44 -11.35
C ASN A 121 -14.88 -14.28 -11.68
N TRP A 122 -15.11 -13.13 -11.03
CA TRP A 122 -14.31 -11.92 -11.29
C TRP A 122 -12.84 -12.08 -10.91
N CYS A 123 -12.53 -12.82 -9.84
CA CYS A 123 -11.14 -13.08 -9.46
C CYS A 123 -10.39 -13.83 -10.57
N HIS A 124 -10.99 -14.89 -11.13
CA HIS A 124 -10.42 -15.62 -12.27
C HIS A 124 -10.19 -14.70 -13.47
N TYR A 125 -11.19 -13.90 -13.88
CA TYR A 125 -11.04 -12.91 -14.95
C TYR A 125 -9.88 -11.93 -14.69
N SER A 126 -9.85 -11.35 -13.48
CA SER A 126 -8.87 -10.31 -13.13
C SER A 126 -7.44 -10.85 -13.13
N ILE A 127 -7.23 -12.04 -12.55
CA ILE A 127 -5.92 -12.69 -12.50
C ILE A 127 -5.44 -13.06 -13.89
N SER A 128 -6.31 -13.65 -14.70
CA SER A 128 -5.98 -14.08 -16.06
C SER A 128 -5.67 -12.96 -17.04
N GLN A 129 -6.27 -11.79 -16.86
CA GLN A 129 -6.12 -10.69 -17.81
C GLN A 129 -5.03 -9.69 -17.46
N PHE A 130 -4.70 -9.53 -16.18
CA PHE A 130 -3.93 -8.37 -15.72
C PHE A 130 -2.70 -8.71 -14.88
N THR A 131 -2.49 -9.98 -14.53
CA THR A 131 -1.36 -10.40 -13.68
C THR A 131 -0.47 -11.40 -14.38
N SER A 132 0.75 -11.57 -13.87
CA SER A 132 1.66 -12.64 -14.31
C SER A 132 1.16 -14.04 -13.90
N GLU A 133 0.11 -14.11 -13.08
CA GLU A 133 -0.46 -15.33 -12.53
C GLU A 133 -1.60 -15.94 -13.35
N LYS A 134 -1.67 -15.59 -14.64
CA LYS A 134 -2.78 -15.95 -15.52
C LYS A 134 -3.12 -17.45 -15.57
N ASN A 135 -2.13 -18.30 -15.35
CA ASN A 135 -2.26 -19.77 -15.36
C ASN A 135 -2.33 -20.39 -13.95
N ASN A 136 -2.38 -19.58 -12.89
CA ASN A 136 -2.25 -20.03 -11.50
C ASN A 136 -3.47 -19.69 -10.63
N TYR A 137 -4.60 -19.27 -11.21
CA TYR A 137 -5.77 -18.85 -10.44
C TYR A 137 -6.24 -19.91 -9.42
N LYS A 138 -6.22 -21.20 -9.80
CA LYS A 138 -6.59 -22.33 -8.93
C LYS A 138 -5.68 -22.48 -7.69
N ASN A 139 -4.44 -21.98 -7.79
CA ASN A 139 -3.43 -22.10 -6.74
C ASN A 139 -3.46 -20.93 -5.74
N ILE A 140 -4.27 -19.89 -5.96
CA ILE A 140 -4.30 -18.69 -5.09
C ILE A 140 -4.68 -19.07 -3.66
N LYS A 141 -5.69 -19.93 -3.45
CA LYS A 141 -6.07 -20.39 -2.11
C LYS A 141 -4.92 -21.08 -1.38
N ASN A 142 -4.17 -21.92 -2.09
CA ASN A 142 -3.00 -22.61 -1.53
C ASN A 142 -1.87 -21.62 -1.21
N PHE A 143 -1.66 -20.64 -2.07
CA PHE A 143 -0.71 -19.54 -1.86
C PHE A 143 -1.07 -18.69 -0.64
N LEU A 144 -2.33 -18.27 -0.49
CA LEU A 144 -2.79 -17.52 0.69
C LEU A 144 -2.66 -18.33 1.98
N ASN A 145 -2.95 -19.63 1.92
CA ASN A 145 -2.75 -20.55 3.05
C ASN A 145 -1.27 -20.75 3.38
N LEU A 146 -0.38 -20.71 2.39
CA LEU A 146 1.06 -20.77 2.62
C LEU A 146 1.54 -19.52 3.36
N ILE A 147 1.13 -18.33 2.91
CA ILE A 147 1.51 -17.06 3.56
C ILE A 147 1.05 -17.03 5.01
N LYS A 148 -0.19 -17.46 5.28
CA LYS A 148 -0.75 -17.59 6.63
C LYS A 148 0.12 -18.42 7.58
N LYS A 149 0.87 -19.40 7.05
CA LYS A 149 1.73 -20.30 7.84
C LYS A 149 3.12 -19.72 8.19
N ARG A 150 3.59 -18.60 7.59
CA ARG A 150 4.96 -18.07 7.86
C ARG A 150 5.11 -17.77 9.36
N LYS A 151 6.23 -18.19 9.97
CA LYS A 151 6.39 -18.38 11.43
C LYS A 151 6.40 -17.11 12.30
N LYS A 152 5.78 -16.00 11.88
CA LYS A 152 5.69 -14.73 12.63
C LYS A 152 4.29 -14.08 12.64
N ILE A 153 3.42 -14.37 11.67
CA ILE A 153 2.02 -13.87 11.69
C ILE A 153 1.30 -14.33 12.98
N ASN A 154 1.58 -15.57 13.42
CA ASN A 154 1.02 -16.14 14.66
C ASN A 154 1.73 -15.70 15.95
N ARG A 155 2.97 -15.19 15.90
CA ARG A 155 3.72 -14.81 17.12
C ARG A 155 3.14 -13.58 17.80
N ASN A 156 2.55 -12.67 17.04
CA ASN A 156 1.91 -11.47 17.59
C ASN A 156 0.69 -11.85 18.45
N ILE A 157 -0.10 -12.84 18.03
CA ILE A 157 -1.26 -13.34 18.79
C ILE A 157 -0.84 -13.90 20.16
N ASN A 158 0.26 -14.67 20.21
CA ASN A 158 0.76 -15.27 21.46
C ASN A 158 1.48 -14.25 22.38
N LYS A 159 2.01 -13.15 21.85
CA LYS A 159 2.52 -12.04 22.70
C LYS A 159 1.36 -11.28 23.34
N LEU A 160 0.27 -11.06 22.59
CA LEU A 160 -0.94 -10.42 23.10
C LEU A 160 -1.65 -11.26 24.19
N SER A 161 -1.57 -12.60 24.13
CA SER A 161 -2.14 -13.46 25.17
C SER A 161 -1.47 -13.29 26.54
N ASN A 162 -0.33 -12.60 26.64
CA ASN A 162 0.33 -12.31 27.92
C ASN A 162 -0.04 -10.91 28.47
N LEU A 163 -0.73 -10.07 27.70
CA LEU A 163 -1.18 -8.74 28.12
C LEU A 163 -2.56 -8.83 28.81
N ASN A 164 -2.87 -7.80 29.62
CA ASN A 164 -3.90 -7.71 30.67
C ASN A 164 -5.15 -8.62 30.53
N ARG A 165 -5.50 -9.28 31.65
CA ARG A 165 -6.64 -10.22 31.78
C ARG A 165 -8.02 -9.59 31.50
N SER A 166 -8.19 -8.27 31.63
CA SER A 166 -9.50 -7.59 31.62
C SER A 166 -10.17 -7.47 30.24
N ASP A 167 -9.39 -7.35 29.15
CA ASP A 167 -9.94 -7.21 27.79
C ASP A 167 -10.07 -8.55 27.06
N LYS A 168 -9.74 -9.66 27.73
CA LYS A 168 -9.82 -11.02 27.17
C LYS A 168 -11.24 -11.54 27.27
N ILE A 169 -11.80 -11.88 26.11
CA ILE A 169 -13.10 -12.54 26.03
C ILE A 169 -12.83 -14.04 25.92
N TRP A 170 -13.46 -14.82 26.80
CA TRP A 170 -13.39 -16.29 26.78
C TRP A 170 -14.67 -16.85 26.19
N ASP A 171 -14.58 -17.94 25.44
CA ASP A 171 -15.76 -18.70 25.04
C ASP A 171 -16.24 -19.61 26.19
N SER A 172 -17.38 -20.28 25.99
CA SER A 172 -17.96 -21.21 26.98
C SER A 172 -17.05 -22.40 27.31
N ASN A 173 -16.03 -22.66 26.49
CA ASN A 173 -15.07 -23.75 26.64
C ASN A 173 -13.73 -23.27 27.21
N ASN A 174 -13.67 -22.05 27.78
CA ASN A 174 -12.44 -21.42 28.27
C ASN A 174 -11.33 -21.31 27.21
N ASN A 175 -11.68 -21.16 25.92
CA ASN A 175 -10.73 -20.72 24.91
C ASN A 175 -10.76 -19.21 24.77
N LEU A 176 -9.59 -18.62 24.54
CA LEU A 176 -9.46 -17.19 24.27
C LEU A 176 -10.12 -16.85 22.92
N LYS A 177 -11.19 -16.03 22.92
CA LYS A 177 -11.75 -15.48 21.70
C LYS A 177 -10.79 -14.45 21.10
N LYS A 178 -10.87 -14.29 19.77
CA LYS A 178 -10.18 -13.21 19.07
C LYS A 178 -10.65 -11.86 19.59
N LEU A 179 -9.67 -10.98 19.82
CA LEU A 179 -9.94 -9.61 20.24
C LEU A 179 -10.72 -8.86 19.14
N PRO A 180 -11.64 -7.96 19.49
CA PRO A 180 -12.20 -7.01 18.53
C PRO A 180 -11.09 -6.20 17.87
N ILE A 181 -11.29 -5.83 16.59
CA ILE A 181 -10.29 -5.13 15.79
C ILE A 181 -9.68 -3.88 16.47
N TYR A 182 -10.49 -3.09 17.19
CA TYR A 182 -10.02 -1.89 17.90
C TYR A 182 -9.07 -2.20 19.06
N ASN A 183 -9.28 -3.32 19.76
CA ASN A 183 -8.37 -3.77 20.83
C ASN A 183 -7.12 -4.42 20.23
N TRP A 184 -7.29 -5.17 19.14
CA TRP A 184 -6.17 -5.73 18.42
C TRP A 184 -5.17 -4.66 17.99
N TYR A 185 -5.62 -3.59 17.32
CA TYR A 185 -4.75 -2.49 16.90
C TYR A 185 -3.98 -1.87 18.07
N TYR A 186 -4.66 -1.57 19.17
CA TYR A 186 -4.04 -0.99 20.37
C TYR A 186 -2.94 -1.89 20.95
N TYR A 187 -3.25 -3.15 21.23
CA TYR A 187 -2.29 -4.07 21.84
C TYR A 187 -1.15 -4.42 20.88
N TYR A 188 -1.47 -4.57 19.59
CA TYR A 188 -0.48 -4.77 18.54
C TYR A 188 0.55 -3.63 18.53
N ASN A 189 0.10 -2.39 18.50
CA ASN A 189 0.99 -1.22 18.51
C ASN A 189 1.76 -1.07 19.83
N LYS A 190 1.17 -1.42 20.98
CA LYS A 190 1.91 -1.48 22.26
C LYS A 190 3.06 -2.50 22.21
N THR A 191 2.88 -3.66 21.57
CA THR A 191 3.98 -4.65 21.44
C THR A 191 5.13 -4.18 20.56
N LEU A 192 4.89 -3.18 19.70
CA LEU A 192 5.91 -2.59 18.83
C LEU A 192 6.66 -1.42 19.48
N ASN A 193 6.36 -1.08 20.74
CA ASN A 193 6.85 0.14 21.40
C ASN A 193 6.67 1.38 20.51
N GLY A 194 5.48 1.50 19.90
CA GLY A 194 5.17 2.58 18.97
C GLY A 194 5.46 3.95 19.62
N SER A 195 6.37 4.70 19.00
CA SER A 195 6.63 6.09 19.37
C SER A 195 5.51 6.99 18.85
N ASP A 196 5.39 8.20 19.40
CA ASP A 196 4.41 9.18 18.91
C ASP A 196 4.73 9.55 17.44
N GLU A 197 3.83 9.19 16.53
CA GLU A 197 3.94 9.50 15.09
C GLU A 197 4.13 11.00 14.86
N TYR A 198 3.50 11.86 15.67
CA TYR A 198 3.70 13.30 15.53
C TYR A 198 5.15 13.70 15.79
N LEU A 199 5.76 13.17 16.86
CA LEU A 199 7.17 13.38 17.18
C LEU A 199 8.06 12.95 16.02
N ILE A 200 7.81 11.78 15.45
CA ILE A 200 8.53 11.27 14.27
C ILE A 200 8.38 12.23 13.09
N ASN A 201 7.16 12.70 12.82
CA ASN A 201 6.88 13.57 11.68
C ASN A 201 7.60 14.93 11.80
N THR A 202 7.89 15.42 13.01
CA THR A 202 8.67 16.66 13.20
C THR A 202 10.06 16.60 12.56
N PHE A 203 10.61 15.40 12.38
CA PHE A 203 11.89 15.20 11.71
C PHE A 203 11.77 15.25 10.17
N PHE A 204 10.58 15.31 9.59
CA PHE A 204 10.38 15.21 8.14
C PHE A 204 9.59 16.38 7.54
N PRO A 205 10.11 17.63 7.54
CA PRO A 205 9.46 18.74 6.85
C PRO A 205 9.41 18.49 5.33
N GLN A 206 8.24 18.65 4.71
CA GLN A 206 8.03 18.30 3.30
C GLN A 206 9.04 18.97 2.36
N GLU A 207 9.38 20.24 2.59
CA GLU A 207 10.36 20.95 1.75
C GLU A 207 11.77 20.33 1.88
N HIS A 208 12.19 20.02 3.11
CA HIS A 208 13.47 19.37 3.36
C HIS A 208 13.52 17.98 2.72
N VAL A 209 12.48 17.17 2.94
CA VAL A 209 12.38 15.81 2.41
C VAL A 209 12.41 15.82 0.89
N LEU A 210 11.56 16.62 0.22
CA LEU A 210 11.51 16.69 -1.24
C LEU A 210 12.83 17.17 -1.85
N LYS A 211 13.53 18.11 -1.18
CA LYS A 211 14.85 18.59 -1.63
C LYS A 211 15.92 17.50 -1.55
N LYS A 212 15.90 16.67 -0.50
CA LYS A 212 16.88 15.58 -0.28
C LYS A 212 16.54 14.32 -1.09
N PHE A 213 15.26 14.06 -1.32
CA PHE A 213 14.75 12.83 -1.93
C PHE A 213 15.42 12.51 -3.26
N ILE A 214 15.37 13.43 -4.23
CA ILE A 214 15.91 13.16 -5.57
C ILE A 214 17.43 12.93 -5.56
N ASN A 215 18.16 13.60 -4.66
CA ASN A 215 19.61 13.39 -4.45
C ASN A 215 19.90 12.00 -3.90
N ILE A 216 19.09 11.54 -2.95
CA ILE A 216 19.22 10.19 -2.40
C ILE A 216 18.95 9.15 -3.48
N CYS A 217 17.84 9.28 -4.23
CA CYS A 217 17.54 8.38 -5.34
C CYS A 217 18.64 8.39 -6.41
N SER A 218 19.20 9.56 -6.72
CA SER A 218 20.29 9.67 -7.70
C SER A 218 21.55 8.92 -7.27
N LYS A 219 21.87 8.93 -5.97
CA LYS A 219 22.99 8.16 -5.41
C LYS A 219 22.71 6.66 -5.43
N ILE A 220 21.50 6.25 -5.03
CA ILE A 220 21.10 4.82 -5.00
C ILE A 220 21.11 4.22 -6.40
N TYR A 221 20.62 4.93 -7.40
CA TYR A 221 20.48 4.41 -8.77
C TYR A 221 21.62 4.84 -9.70
N ASN A 222 22.56 5.65 -9.21
CA ASN A 222 23.70 6.19 -9.97
C ASN A 222 23.28 6.93 -11.26
N PHE A 223 22.28 7.81 -11.14
CA PHE A 223 21.93 8.77 -12.19
C PHE A 223 22.34 10.19 -11.81
N SER A 224 22.45 11.06 -12.81
CA SER A 224 22.58 12.50 -12.63
C SER A 224 21.24 13.18 -12.88
N TYR A 225 20.98 14.30 -12.19
CA TYR A 225 19.76 15.06 -12.38
C TYR A 225 19.99 16.57 -12.37
N GLU A 226 19.12 17.28 -13.06
CA GLU A 226 19.07 18.74 -13.12
C GLU A 226 17.62 19.20 -12.90
N LYS A 227 17.39 20.12 -11.95
CA LYS A 227 16.08 20.74 -11.78
C LYS A 227 15.88 21.76 -12.89
N VAL A 228 14.85 21.58 -13.69
CA VAL A 228 14.57 22.46 -14.84
C VAL A 228 13.65 23.59 -14.37
N SER A 229 14.03 24.84 -14.66
CA SER A 229 13.15 25.98 -14.39
C SER A 229 11.92 25.93 -15.32
N ILE A 230 10.77 26.37 -14.82
CA ILE A 230 9.52 26.36 -15.60
C ILE A 230 9.63 27.33 -16.80
N THR A 231 10.46 28.39 -16.68
CA THR A 231 10.73 29.39 -17.72
C THR A 231 11.61 28.85 -18.85
N ASP A 232 12.63 28.04 -18.57
CA ASP A 232 13.55 27.52 -19.60
C ASP A 232 12.88 26.47 -20.52
N ASN A 233 11.73 25.93 -20.11
CA ASN A 233 11.07 24.81 -20.77
C ASN A 233 9.83 25.21 -21.58
N ILE A 234 9.57 26.51 -21.76
CA ILE A 234 8.38 27.06 -22.45
C ILE A 234 8.19 26.45 -23.85
N ASN A 235 9.27 26.24 -24.62
CA ASN A 235 9.18 25.68 -25.97
C ASN A 235 8.80 24.19 -26.01
N LYS A 236 9.23 23.38 -25.02
CA LYS A 236 8.84 21.96 -24.92
C LYS A 236 7.46 21.80 -24.28
N MET A 237 7.11 22.67 -23.33
CA MET A 237 5.79 22.75 -22.70
C MET A 237 4.70 23.20 -23.68
N ARG A 238 5.01 24.12 -24.62
CA ARG A 238 4.12 24.49 -25.73
C ARG A 238 3.73 23.28 -26.60
N LYS A 239 4.65 22.35 -26.85
CA LYS A 239 4.34 21.10 -27.58
C LYS A 239 3.41 20.16 -26.80
N LEU A 240 3.53 20.13 -25.47
CA LEU A 240 2.69 19.30 -24.60
C LEU A 240 1.28 19.88 -24.38
N LYS A 241 1.08 21.19 -24.57
CA LYS A 241 -0.18 21.90 -24.29
C LYS A 241 -0.73 21.67 -22.86
N ILE A 242 0.12 21.28 -21.90
CA ILE A 242 -0.27 21.02 -20.50
C ILE A 242 0.09 22.22 -19.62
N LYS A 243 -0.90 22.72 -18.87
CA LYS A 243 -0.71 23.72 -17.81
C LYS A 243 -0.47 22.98 -16.49
N TRP A 244 0.71 23.16 -15.89
CA TRP A 244 1.09 22.48 -14.66
C TRP A 244 0.62 23.24 -13.40
N PRO A 245 0.23 22.53 -12.32
CA PRO A 245 -0.10 23.16 -11.04
C PRO A 245 1.07 23.97 -10.47
N LYS A 246 0.75 24.98 -9.65
CA LYS A 246 1.78 25.75 -8.90
C LYS A 246 2.58 24.79 -8.01
N ASN A 247 3.90 25.00 -7.92
CA ASN A 247 4.86 24.16 -7.18
C ASN A 247 5.25 22.81 -7.81
N SER A 248 4.84 22.55 -9.06
CA SER A 248 5.34 21.39 -9.81
C SER A 248 6.86 21.45 -9.99
N CYS A 249 7.55 20.34 -9.76
CA CYS A 249 9.00 20.21 -9.95
C CYS A 249 9.30 19.36 -11.18
N ILE A 250 10.29 19.76 -11.98
CA ILE A 250 10.70 19.03 -13.18
C ILE A 250 12.17 18.65 -13.02
N TYR A 251 12.48 17.37 -13.14
CA TYR A 251 13.84 16.84 -13.07
C TYR A 251 14.21 16.21 -14.40
N LYS A 252 15.27 16.72 -15.03
CA LYS A 252 15.93 16.08 -16.16
C LYS A 252 16.87 15.02 -15.60
N ILE A 253 16.73 13.77 -16.03
CA ILE A 253 17.48 12.60 -15.55
C ILE A 253 18.40 12.10 -16.65
N SER A 254 19.69 11.89 -16.34
CA SER A 254 20.68 11.34 -17.28
C SER A 254 21.50 10.23 -16.64
N LEU A 255 21.79 9.17 -17.41
CA LEU A 255 22.62 8.04 -17.00
C LEU A 255 24.05 8.18 -17.51
N PRO A 256 25.05 7.66 -16.78
CA PRO A 256 26.40 7.46 -17.33
C PRO A 256 26.38 6.52 -18.55
N GLU A 257 27.15 6.82 -19.61
CA GLU A 257 27.22 5.97 -20.82
C GLU A 257 27.56 4.50 -20.53
N LYS A 258 28.42 4.21 -19.54
CA LYS A 258 28.80 2.84 -19.17
C LYS A 258 27.67 1.99 -18.59
N LEU A 259 26.57 2.61 -18.14
CA LEU A 259 25.41 1.91 -17.58
C LEU A 259 24.53 1.24 -18.65
N GLU A 260 24.75 1.51 -19.94
CA GLU A 260 23.92 0.99 -21.04
C GLU A 260 24.20 -0.49 -21.38
N ARG A 261 25.36 -1.03 -20.99
CA ARG A 261 25.71 -2.45 -21.18
C ARG A 261 25.20 -3.33 -20.02
N TRP A 262 23.89 -3.36 -19.76
CA TRP A 262 23.33 -4.20 -18.67
C TRP A 262 23.78 -5.67 -18.75
N GLY A 263 23.92 -6.21 -19.98
CA GLY A 263 24.29 -7.61 -20.23
C GLY A 263 25.73 -8.00 -19.88
N THR A 264 26.66 -7.06 -19.65
CA THR A 264 28.08 -7.39 -19.40
C THR A 264 28.49 -7.35 -17.93
N TRP A 265 27.78 -6.58 -17.10
CA TRP A 265 28.06 -6.49 -15.66
C TRP A 265 27.65 -7.76 -14.88
N GLY A 266 26.79 -8.59 -15.45
CA GLY A 266 26.48 -9.93 -14.93
C GLY A 266 27.59 -10.97 -15.16
N LYS A 267 28.41 -10.84 -16.22
CA LYS A 267 29.45 -11.82 -16.57
C LYS A 267 30.82 -11.50 -15.99
N GLN A 268 31.15 -10.22 -15.77
CA GLN A 268 32.49 -9.82 -15.29
C GLN A 268 32.65 -9.84 -13.76
N LEU A 269 31.57 -10.08 -13.00
CA LEU A 269 31.61 -10.22 -11.54
C LEU A 269 31.54 -11.68 -11.06
N ILE A 270 31.57 -12.65 -11.97
CA ILE A 270 31.58 -14.09 -11.67
C ILE A 270 33.00 -14.68 -11.76
N ASN A 271 33.92 -14.04 -12.48
CA ASN A 271 35.32 -14.44 -12.49
C ASN A 271 36.09 -13.57 -11.51
N GLY A 272 36.38 -14.15 -10.34
CA GLY A 272 37.21 -13.52 -9.32
C GLY A 272 38.59 -13.20 -9.86
N SER A 273 38.94 -11.93 -9.85
CA SER A 273 40.33 -11.50 -9.78
C SER A 273 40.41 -10.37 -8.77
N SER A 274 41.10 -10.68 -7.69
CA SER A 274 41.56 -9.80 -6.63
C SER A 274 42.10 -8.48 -7.20
N VAL A 275 41.45 -7.37 -6.87
CA VAL A 275 42.11 -6.06 -6.91
C VAL A 275 42.42 -5.70 -5.48
N THR A 276 43.70 -5.83 -5.16
CA THR A 276 44.35 -5.44 -3.92
C THR A 276 44.11 -3.97 -3.60
N THR A 277 43.86 -3.73 -2.32
CA THR A 277 43.82 -2.46 -1.63
C THR A 277 45.12 -1.66 -1.78
N SER A 278 45.00 -0.34 -2.01
CA SER A 278 45.95 0.64 -1.50
C SER A 278 45.32 2.03 -1.46
N GLY A 279 45.35 2.67 -0.29
CA GLY A 279 45.06 4.10 -0.12
C GLY A 279 43.91 4.38 0.84
N GLY A 280 44.17 4.24 2.15
CA GLY A 280 43.35 4.88 3.17
C GLY A 280 43.56 6.39 3.17
N SER A 281 42.47 7.14 3.29
CA SER A 281 42.50 8.49 3.84
C SER A 281 41.20 8.75 4.57
N SER A 282 41.37 9.02 5.86
CA SER A 282 40.40 9.33 6.90
C SER A 282 39.37 10.39 6.51
N ILE A 283 38.15 10.19 7.02
CA ILE A 283 37.09 11.19 7.06
C ILE A 283 37.40 12.12 8.23
N SER A 284 37.93 13.30 7.93
CA SER A 284 37.91 14.48 8.80
C SER A 284 38.04 15.70 7.91
N ASP A 285 37.01 16.55 7.90
CA ASP A 285 37.17 18.00 8.07
C ASP A 285 35.80 18.68 7.90
N ASP A 286 35.24 19.05 9.05
CA ASP A 286 34.31 20.17 9.17
C ASP A 286 35.12 21.47 9.12
N SER A 287 34.76 22.40 8.24
CA SER A 287 34.59 23.81 8.63
C SER A 287 34.06 24.70 7.49
N LYS A 288 33.11 25.55 7.87
CA LYS A 288 32.73 26.85 7.28
C LYS A 288 32.22 26.86 5.84
N ILE A 289 30.89 26.91 5.69
CA ILE A 289 30.26 27.79 4.69
C ILE A 289 29.03 28.46 5.33
N CYS A 290 29.19 29.73 5.66
CA CYS A 290 28.11 30.68 5.89
C CYS A 290 27.88 31.45 4.59
N GLY A 291 26.62 31.63 4.18
CA GLY A 291 26.22 32.61 3.17
C GLY A 291 26.07 32.12 1.72
N SER A 292 24.89 32.39 1.16
CA SER A 292 24.44 32.29 -0.24
C SER A 292 23.98 30.90 -0.75
N GLU A 293 22.68 30.87 -1.07
CA GLU A 293 21.96 29.79 -1.72
C GLU A 293 22.57 29.47 -3.09
N ASN A 294 23.21 28.32 -3.23
CA ASN A 294 23.59 27.81 -4.54
C ASN A 294 22.94 26.44 -4.81
N LEU A 295 22.27 26.37 -5.95
CA LEU A 295 21.57 25.23 -6.52
C LEU A 295 22.46 23.97 -6.50
N PHE A 296 22.00 22.92 -5.81
CA PHE A 296 22.60 21.60 -5.90
C PHE A 296 22.36 20.99 -7.30
N SER A 297 23.29 21.25 -8.23
CA SER A 297 23.44 20.47 -9.46
C SER A 297 24.69 19.60 -9.31
N ILE A 298 24.53 18.27 -9.33
CA ILE A 298 25.68 17.36 -9.38
C ILE A 298 26.06 17.20 -10.85
N LYS A 299 26.83 18.16 -11.38
CA LYS A 299 27.47 18.03 -12.70
C LYS A 299 28.72 17.17 -12.58
N ARG A 300 28.58 15.85 -12.66
CA ARG A 300 29.74 14.97 -12.93
C ARG A 300 30.10 15.06 -14.41
N ARG A 301 31.33 15.49 -14.72
CA ARG A 301 31.95 15.59 -16.08
C ARG A 301 32.25 14.21 -16.68
N HIS A 302 31.22 13.41 -16.91
CA HIS A 302 31.29 12.25 -17.81
C HIS A 302 30.20 12.41 -18.87
N ASN A 303 30.43 11.91 -20.09
CA ASN A 303 29.40 11.87 -21.11
C ASN A 303 28.19 11.12 -20.57
N ASN A 304 27.12 11.86 -20.26
CA ASN A 304 25.90 11.33 -19.69
C ASN A 304 24.82 11.37 -20.77
N ARG A 305 24.21 10.20 -21.03
CA ARG A 305 23.08 10.11 -21.95
C ARG A 305 21.81 10.55 -21.24
N LEU A 306 21.01 11.40 -21.91
CA LEU A 306 19.69 11.76 -21.42
C LEU A 306 18.80 10.52 -21.33
N LEU A 307 18.26 10.25 -20.14
CA LEU A 307 17.28 9.19 -19.91
C LEU A 307 15.85 9.73 -20.10
N GLY A 308 15.60 10.95 -19.62
CA GLY A 308 14.33 11.65 -19.81
C GLY A 308 14.00 12.64 -18.69
N TYR A 309 12.71 12.84 -18.42
CA TYR A 309 12.20 13.84 -17.48
C TYR A 309 11.19 13.21 -16.51
N ILE A 310 11.31 13.55 -15.23
CA ILE A 310 10.32 13.25 -14.19
C ILE A 310 9.66 14.56 -13.77
N TYR A 311 8.33 14.61 -13.88
CA TYR A 311 7.48 15.69 -13.44
C TYR A 311 6.88 15.28 -12.09
N VAL A 312 6.99 16.15 -11.09
CA VAL A 312 6.47 15.89 -9.74
C VAL A 312 5.44 16.96 -9.41
N VAL A 313 4.21 16.55 -9.19
CA VAL A 313 3.12 17.36 -8.65
C VAL A 313 2.93 16.94 -7.19
N PRO A 314 3.44 17.73 -6.22
CA PRO A 314 3.41 17.30 -4.82
C PRO A 314 2.08 17.60 -4.09
N TYR A 315 1.25 18.53 -4.58
CA TYR A 315 0.05 19.00 -3.88
C TYR A 315 -1.18 18.98 -4.79
N SER A 316 -2.32 18.53 -4.25
CA SER A 316 -3.63 18.86 -4.80
C SER A 316 -4.15 20.18 -4.21
N ASP A 317 -4.73 21.05 -5.05
CA ASP A 317 -5.52 22.18 -4.57
C ASP A 317 -6.84 21.63 -4.05
N ILE A 318 -7.23 21.93 -2.80
CA ILE A 318 -8.44 21.35 -2.19
C ILE A 318 -9.69 21.80 -2.95
N LYS A 319 -10.09 20.99 -3.91
CA LYS A 319 -11.47 20.68 -4.27
C LYS A 319 -11.56 19.17 -4.15
N LEU A 320 -12.39 18.71 -3.23
CA LEU A 320 -12.51 17.30 -2.91
C LEU A 320 -13.16 16.54 -4.08
N ILE A 321 -12.34 16.08 -5.04
CA ILE A 321 -12.56 15.03 -6.04
C ILE A 321 -11.18 14.80 -6.67
N ASP A 322 -10.46 13.77 -6.23
CA ASP A 322 -9.29 13.27 -6.94
C ASP A 322 -9.65 11.89 -7.55
N TYR A 323 -9.49 11.80 -8.87
CA TYR A 323 -9.70 10.60 -9.71
C TYR A 323 -8.46 10.38 -10.60
N PHE A 324 -7.99 9.13 -10.67
CA PHE A 324 -6.79 8.66 -11.42
C PHE A 324 -6.85 8.88 -12.95
N LYS A 325 -5.69 8.88 -13.62
CA LYS A 325 -5.58 8.53 -15.07
C LYS A 325 -4.15 8.20 -15.57
N VAL A 326 -3.90 6.92 -15.84
CA VAL A 326 -3.13 6.48 -17.02
C VAL A 326 -4.15 5.88 -18.01
N PRO A 327 -4.08 6.16 -19.33
CA PRO A 327 -5.18 5.86 -20.26
C PRO A 327 -5.58 4.38 -20.42
N SER A 328 -4.71 3.42 -20.06
CA SER A 328 -5.02 1.99 -20.05
C SER A 328 -5.09 1.37 -18.65
N MET A 329 -4.75 2.14 -17.61
CA MET A 329 -4.76 1.72 -16.21
C MET A 329 -5.58 2.74 -15.44
N GLN A 330 -6.90 2.61 -15.51
CA GLN A 330 -7.78 3.27 -14.56
C GLN A 330 -7.65 2.55 -13.20
N GLY A 331 -6.70 2.98 -12.35
CA GLY A 331 -6.87 2.81 -10.90
C GLY A 331 -5.72 2.31 -10.03
N LEU A 332 -4.43 2.52 -10.33
CA LEU A 332 -3.38 2.06 -9.40
C LEU A 332 -2.24 3.04 -9.08
N SER A 333 -1.52 3.58 -10.06
CA SER A 333 -0.40 4.48 -9.76
C SER A 333 -0.77 5.95 -9.90
N ASN A 334 -0.29 6.80 -8.98
CA ASN A 334 -0.24 8.25 -9.20
C ASN A 334 0.84 8.65 -10.23
N THR A 335 1.51 7.65 -10.80
CA THR A 335 2.55 7.79 -11.79
C THR A 335 2.00 7.50 -13.19
N CYS A 336 2.40 8.29 -14.19
CA CYS A 336 1.96 8.16 -15.58
C CYS A 336 3.09 8.47 -16.57
N LEU A 337 3.32 7.60 -17.55
CA LEU A 337 4.17 7.93 -18.70
C LEU A 337 3.36 8.75 -19.70
N ILE A 338 3.67 10.04 -19.83
CA ILE A 338 2.96 10.97 -20.72
C ILE A 338 3.32 10.70 -22.17
N LEU A 339 4.63 10.62 -22.42
CA LEU A 339 5.22 10.29 -23.72
C LEU A 339 6.62 9.70 -23.51
N PRO A 340 7.26 9.09 -24.53
CA PRO A 340 8.57 8.46 -24.36
C PRO A 340 9.60 9.39 -23.71
N GLY A 341 10.22 8.95 -22.62
CA GLY A 341 11.16 9.74 -21.83
C GLY A 341 10.54 10.83 -20.94
N HIS A 342 9.22 10.85 -20.72
CA HIS A 342 8.53 11.87 -19.91
C HIS A 342 7.50 11.24 -18.97
N VAL A 343 7.81 11.19 -17.68
CA VAL A 343 6.98 10.53 -16.65
C VAL A 343 6.49 11.54 -15.61
N LEU A 344 5.21 11.51 -15.29
CA LEU A 344 4.56 12.28 -14.23
C LEU A 344 4.40 11.43 -12.97
N ILE A 345 4.65 12.05 -11.82
CA ILE A 345 4.30 11.58 -10.48
C ILE A 345 3.39 12.62 -9.84
N ASP A 346 2.20 12.22 -9.41
CA ASP A 346 1.23 13.08 -8.73
C ASP A 346 0.97 12.63 -7.29
N TYR A 347 1.79 13.06 -6.35
CA TYR A 347 1.71 12.54 -4.98
C TYR A 347 0.39 12.86 -4.25
N ASN A 348 -0.39 13.84 -4.74
CA ASN A 348 -1.66 14.25 -4.14
C ASN A 348 -1.58 14.50 -2.61
N PHE A 349 -0.44 15.01 -2.11
CA PHE A 349 -0.32 15.29 -0.69
C PHE A 349 -1.23 16.46 -0.30
N ILE A 350 -1.91 16.33 0.84
CA ILE A 350 -2.83 17.36 1.33
C ILE A 350 -2.07 18.68 1.52
N ARG A 351 -2.56 19.75 0.88
CA ARG A 351 -1.97 21.10 0.88
C ARG A 351 -2.31 21.87 2.16
N CYS A 352 -1.45 21.78 3.18
CA CYS A 352 -1.53 22.64 4.37
C CYS A 352 -1.22 24.11 4.05
N ILE A 353 -1.68 25.04 4.90
CA ILE A 353 -1.34 26.47 4.84
C ILE A 353 -0.91 26.94 6.25
N PRO A 354 0.29 27.51 6.42
CA PRO A 354 1.33 27.71 5.41
C PRO A 354 2.06 26.39 5.05
N ILE A 355 2.36 26.19 3.77
CA ILE A 355 2.97 24.95 3.23
C ILE A 355 4.31 24.61 3.92
N LYS A 356 5.10 25.63 4.27
CA LYS A 356 6.39 25.48 4.96
C LYS A 356 6.31 24.70 6.30
N ASN A 357 5.12 24.64 6.90
CA ASN A 357 4.89 23.93 8.15
C ASN A 357 4.37 22.50 7.94
N LYS A 358 4.27 22.00 6.69
CA LYS A 358 3.83 20.63 6.43
C LYS A 358 4.95 19.64 6.78
N LEU A 359 4.59 18.71 7.66
CA LEU A 359 5.40 17.55 8.02
C LEU A 359 4.88 16.34 7.23
N PHE A 360 5.79 15.52 6.73
CA PHE A 360 5.43 14.23 6.15
C PHE A 360 5.26 13.18 7.24
N SER A 361 4.20 12.38 7.09
CA SER A 361 4.09 11.12 7.81
C SER A 361 5.03 10.06 7.23
N MET A 362 5.30 9.01 8.00
CA MET A 362 6.01 7.85 7.46
C MET A 362 5.27 7.29 6.23
N SER A 363 3.94 7.19 6.27
CA SER A 363 3.15 6.74 5.12
C SER A 363 3.34 7.61 3.89
N GLU A 364 3.42 8.94 4.03
CA GLU A 364 3.69 9.85 2.90
C GLU A 364 5.12 9.66 2.34
N ILE A 365 6.10 9.40 3.20
CA ILE A 365 7.47 9.05 2.77
C ILE A 365 7.47 7.73 2.00
N LEU A 366 6.72 6.72 2.43
CA LEU A 366 6.61 5.46 1.68
C LEU A 366 6.02 5.69 0.30
N THR A 367 4.92 6.44 0.22
CA THR A 367 4.28 6.81 -1.05
C THR A 367 5.28 7.52 -1.96
N LEU A 368 6.17 8.35 -1.40
CA LEU A 368 7.24 9.01 -2.15
C LEU A 368 8.15 8.00 -2.88
N PHE A 369 8.63 6.98 -2.17
CA PHE A 369 9.45 5.93 -2.75
C PHE A 369 8.66 4.99 -3.67
N HIS A 370 7.42 4.65 -3.31
CA HIS A 370 6.52 3.80 -4.11
C HIS A 370 6.34 4.36 -5.52
N GLU A 371 5.89 5.62 -5.64
CA GLU A 371 5.63 6.23 -6.95
C GLU A 371 6.92 6.51 -7.72
N PHE A 372 8.02 6.85 -7.03
CA PHE A 372 9.31 6.96 -7.70
C PHE A 372 9.78 5.63 -8.31
N GLY A 373 9.50 4.50 -7.65
CA GLY A 373 9.78 3.18 -8.19
C GLY A 373 9.06 2.92 -9.52
N HIS A 374 7.76 3.22 -9.57
CA HIS A 374 6.99 3.23 -10.83
C HIS A 374 7.61 4.14 -11.87
N ALA A 375 7.93 5.37 -11.47
CA ALA A 375 8.36 6.39 -12.42
C ALA A 375 9.71 6.08 -13.04
N TYR A 376 10.64 5.63 -12.21
CA TYR A 376 11.96 5.26 -12.65
C TYR A 376 11.94 4.02 -13.55
N HIS A 377 11.15 3.02 -13.19
CA HIS A 377 10.92 1.84 -14.03
C HIS A 377 10.36 2.22 -15.40
N LEU A 378 9.28 3.01 -15.45
CA LEU A 378 8.68 3.48 -16.70
C LEU A 378 9.67 4.31 -17.55
N LEU A 379 10.46 5.17 -16.91
CA LEU A 379 11.43 6.00 -17.60
C LEU A 379 12.54 5.15 -18.25
N LEU A 380 13.03 4.13 -17.56
CA LEU A 380 14.01 3.18 -18.09
C LEU A 380 13.43 2.40 -19.28
N LEU A 381 12.20 1.89 -19.16
CA LEU A 381 11.55 1.14 -20.23
C LEU A 381 11.21 2.01 -21.45
N SER A 382 10.87 3.29 -21.25
CA SER A 382 10.48 4.22 -22.32
C SER A 382 11.60 4.48 -23.35
N ASN A 383 12.84 4.11 -23.03
CA ASN A 383 13.97 4.16 -23.97
C ASN A 383 14.11 2.90 -24.84
N LYS A 384 13.55 1.75 -24.42
CA LYS A 384 13.45 0.53 -25.25
C LYS A 384 12.15 0.46 -26.04
N TYR A 385 11.05 0.77 -25.36
CA TYR A 385 9.72 0.31 -25.73
C TYR A 385 8.80 1.46 -26.11
N LYS A 386 7.89 1.19 -27.05
CA LYS A 386 6.83 2.15 -27.38
C LYS A 386 5.77 2.11 -26.29
N LEU A 387 5.04 3.21 -26.12
CA LEU A 387 3.91 3.30 -25.18
C LEU A 387 2.94 2.12 -25.30
N LYS A 388 2.67 1.68 -26.53
CA LYS A 388 1.76 0.55 -26.79
C LYS A 388 2.25 -0.78 -26.19
N ASP A 389 3.56 -0.97 -26.09
CA ASP A 389 4.16 -2.20 -25.58
C ASP A 389 4.13 -2.23 -24.04
N LEU A 390 4.15 -1.04 -23.42
CA LEU A 390 4.08 -0.87 -21.96
C LEU A 390 2.67 -1.04 -21.40
N PHE A 391 1.62 -0.95 -22.24
CA PHE A 391 0.24 -1.15 -21.83
C PHE A 391 -0.08 -2.60 -21.40
N HIS A 392 0.80 -3.56 -21.70
CA HIS A 392 0.60 -4.97 -21.40
C HIS A 392 1.49 -5.49 -20.26
N ILE A 393 2.15 -4.61 -19.50
CA ILE A 393 2.90 -5.03 -18.31
C ILE A 393 1.90 -5.55 -17.26
N PRO A 394 2.08 -6.78 -16.73
CA PRO A 394 1.25 -7.28 -15.65
C PRO A 394 1.37 -6.41 -14.40
N ILE A 395 0.24 -6.19 -13.74
CA ILE A 395 0.12 -5.23 -12.63
C ILE A 395 0.98 -5.63 -11.44
N ASP A 396 0.97 -6.90 -11.05
CA ASP A 396 1.82 -7.41 -9.98
C ASP A 396 3.32 -7.28 -10.29
N TYR A 397 3.69 -7.22 -11.57
CA TYR A 397 5.06 -6.95 -11.99
C TYR A 397 5.39 -5.46 -12.05
N ALA A 398 4.41 -4.60 -12.39
CA ALA A 398 4.56 -3.16 -12.26
C ALA A 398 4.73 -2.76 -10.78
N GLU A 399 3.86 -3.26 -9.90
CA GLU A 399 3.90 -3.02 -8.45
C GLU A 399 5.13 -3.61 -7.76
N PHE A 400 5.79 -4.59 -8.37
CA PHE A 400 7.06 -5.07 -7.85
C PHE A 400 8.11 -3.95 -7.75
N PHE A 401 8.16 -3.04 -8.72
CA PHE A 401 9.14 -1.95 -8.75
C PHE A 401 8.81 -0.79 -7.80
N SER A 402 7.55 -0.61 -7.44
CA SER A 402 7.14 0.33 -6.40
C SER A 402 7.41 -0.27 -5.01
N HIS A 403 7.00 -1.51 -4.76
CA HIS A 403 7.22 -2.20 -3.49
C HIS A 403 8.71 -2.37 -3.17
N ILE A 404 9.55 -2.75 -4.14
CA ILE A 404 10.99 -2.85 -3.93
C ILE A 404 11.57 -1.49 -3.49
N ASN A 405 11.09 -0.38 -4.05
CA ASN A 405 11.55 0.96 -3.66
C ASN A 405 11.11 1.36 -2.25
N GLU A 406 9.91 0.96 -1.81
CA GLU A 406 9.48 1.22 -0.43
C GLU A 406 10.45 0.64 0.60
N HIS A 407 11.07 -0.51 0.32
CA HIS A 407 12.06 -1.11 1.21
C HIS A 407 13.30 -0.24 1.42
N ILE A 408 13.61 0.71 0.52
CA ILE A 408 14.69 1.70 0.73
C ILE A 408 14.47 2.49 2.03
N THR A 409 13.22 2.75 2.41
CA THR A 409 12.87 3.45 3.66
C THR A 409 13.19 2.65 4.92
N ASN A 410 13.44 1.34 4.79
CA ASN A 410 13.88 0.46 5.87
C ASN A 410 15.39 0.58 6.15
N ASN A 411 16.08 1.54 5.51
CA ASN A 411 17.48 1.86 5.76
C ASN A 411 17.62 3.10 6.65
N TYR A 412 18.27 2.93 7.82
CA TYR A 412 18.50 4.03 8.76
C TYR A 412 19.24 5.22 8.13
N ASN A 413 20.31 4.96 7.36
CA ASN A 413 21.10 6.04 6.73
C ASN A 413 20.25 6.84 5.74
N ILE A 414 19.30 6.20 5.05
CA ILE A 414 18.38 6.90 4.15
C ILE A 414 17.44 7.81 4.95
N MET A 415 16.79 7.26 5.97
CA MET A 415 15.87 8.03 6.82
C MET A 415 16.59 9.16 7.57
N TYR A 416 17.79 8.91 8.07
CA TYR A 416 18.67 9.92 8.67
C TYR A 416 18.98 11.06 7.70
N ASN A 417 19.33 10.75 6.45
CA ASN A 417 19.63 11.77 5.44
C ASN A 417 18.39 12.54 4.96
N LEU A 418 17.20 11.94 5.00
CA LEU A 418 15.92 12.60 4.74
C LEU A 418 15.42 13.46 5.91
N SER A 419 15.82 13.11 7.14
CA SER A 419 15.34 13.81 8.34
C SER A 419 16.01 15.17 8.55
N GLY A 420 15.40 16.05 9.35
CA GLY A 420 15.92 17.35 9.74
C GLY A 420 14.84 18.17 10.43
N ASN A 421 14.79 18.10 11.77
CA ASN A 421 13.83 18.83 12.57
C ASN A 421 14.05 20.36 12.43
N LEU A 422 13.00 21.14 12.18
CA LEU A 422 13.14 22.57 11.87
C LEU A 422 13.61 23.40 13.07
N GLU A 423 13.25 23.02 14.29
CA GLU A 423 13.50 23.80 15.50
C GLU A 423 14.89 23.51 16.06
N SER A 424 15.23 22.22 16.15
CA SER A 424 16.48 21.77 16.76
C SER A 424 17.60 21.49 15.74
N ASN A 425 17.29 21.47 14.44
CA ASN A 425 18.19 21.03 13.37
C ASN A 425 18.77 19.61 13.59
N THR A 426 18.11 18.79 14.41
CA THR A 426 18.53 17.42 14.71
C THR A 426 17.99 16.42 13.69
N LYS A 427 18.64 15.26 13.65
CA LYS A 427 18.29 14.12 12.79
C LYS A 427 17.56 13.05 13.61
N ILE A 428 16.78 12.21 12.93
CA ILE A 428 16.15 11.07 13.59
C ILE A 428 17.21 10.12 14.15
N CYS A 429 17.05 9.67 15.39
CA CYS A 429 17.97 8.72 16.02
C CYS A 429 17.58 7.26 15.71
N GLU A 430 18.50 6.33 15.93
CA GLU A 430 18.28 4.91 15.63
C GLU A 430 17.16 4.28 16.49
N GLN A 431 16.96 4.77 17.72
CA GLN A 431 15.86 4.32 18.59
C GLN A 431 14.50 4.64 17.98
N LEU A 432 14.27 5.89 17.55
CA LEU A 432 13.03 6.30 16.88
C LEU A 432 12.86 5.61 15.53
N PHE A 433 13.95 5.46 14.76
CA PHE A 433 13.91 4.70 13.50
C PHE A 433 13.47 3.25 13.72
N ASN A 434 14.01 2.58 14.75
CA ASN A 434 13.65 1.20 15.06
C ASN A 434 12.18 1.04 15.46
N ALA A 435 11.52 2.09 15.94
CA ALA A 435 10.10 2.10 16.28
C ALA A 435 9.18 2.27 15.06
N ILE A 436 9.68 2.81 13.92
CA ILE A 436 8.86 3.12 12.73
C ILE A 436 9.14 2.26 11.51
N LYS A 437 10.30 1.61 11.48
CA LYS A 437 10.69 0.76 10.36
C LYS A 437 9.73 -0.44 10.26
N PHE A 438 9.42 -0.91 9.05
CA PHE A 438 8.56 -2.08 8.91
C PHE A 438 9.31 -3.40 9.19
N ASP A 439 8.65 -4.30 9.93
CA ASP A 439 9.02 -5.70 10.19
C ASP A 439 8.27 -6.65 9.20
N ASP A 440 8.48 -7.97 9.32
CA ASP A 440 7.64 -9.00 8.70
C ASP A 440 6.12 -8.73 8.80
N SER A 441 5.64 -7.91 9.76
CA SER A 441 4.24 -7.45 9.83
C SER A 441 3.73 -6.72 8.60
N ARG A 442 4.61 -6.09 7.80
CA ARG A 442 4.25 -5.48 6.52
C ARG A 442 3.52 -6.45 5.62
N LEU A 443 4.01 -7.68 5.53
CA LEU A 443 3.38 -8.73 4.75
C LEU A 443 1.97 -9.05 5.26
N SER A 444 1.76 -9.01 6.59
CA SER A 444 0.43 -9.23 7.18
C SER A 444 -0.54 -8.10 6.80
N ASN A 445 -0.07 -6.85 6.86
CA ASN A 445 -0.87 -5.68 6.52
C ASN A 445 -1.30 -5.66 5.04
N ILE A 446 -0.52 -6.25 4.14
CA ILE A 446 -0.86 -6.42 2.72
C ILE A 446 -1.71 -7.68 2.50
N TYR A 447 -1.41 -8.76 3.23
CA TYR A 447 -2.11 -10.05 3.15
C TYR A 447 -3.60 -9.92 3.47
N TYR A 448 -3.95 -9.22 4.56
CA TYR A 448 -5.32 -9.11 5.04
C TYR A 448 -6.27 -8.47 4.00
N PRO A 449 -5.98 -7.27 3.44
CA PRO A 449 -6.74 -6.73 2.31
C PRO A 449 -6.76 -7.66 1.09
N GLY A 450 -5.64 -8.34 0.77
CA GLY A 450 -5.58 -9.30 -0.32
C GLY A 450 -6.53 -10.50 -0.16
N VAL A 451 -6.73 -10.98 1.08
CA VAL A 451 -7.71 -12.03 1.39
C VAL A 451 -9.15 -11.55 1.22
N ILE A 452 -9.45 -10.32 1.66
CA ILE A 452 -10.78 -9.72 1.50
C ILE A 452 -11.11 -9.62 0.01
N ASP A 453 -10.17 -9.08 -0.78
CA ASP A 453 -10.30 -8.91 -2.23
C ASP A 453 -10.50 -10.24 -2.96
N TYR A 454 -9.63 -11.20 -2.70
CA TYR A 454 -9.74 -12.55 -3.24
C TYR A 454 -11.11 -13.17 -2.95
N THR A 455 -11.53 -13.11 -1.69
CA THR A 455 -12.73 -13.83 -1.23
C THR A 455 -14.00 -13.17 -1.78
N LEU A 456 -14.11 -11.84 -1.74
CA LEU A 456 -15.26 -11.11 -2.30
C LEU A 456 -15.44 -11.31 -3.79
N HIS A 457 -14.35 -11.41 -4.55
CA HIS A 457 -14.42 -11.58 -6.01
C HIS A 457 -14.48 -13.03 -6.47
N THR A 458 -14.39 -13.99 -5.55
CA THR A 458 -14.53 -15.42 -5.83
C THR A 458 -15.96 -15.93 -5.60
N ILE A 459 -16.70 -15.33 -4.67
CA ILE A 459 -18.10 -15.73 -4.38
C ILE A 459 -19.05 -15.40 -5.54
N ASN A 460 -20.12 -16.19 -5.68
CA ASN A 460 -21.26 -15.82 -6.51
C ASN A 460 -22.18 -14.88 -5.70
N PRO A 461 -22.25 -13.57 -6.05
CA PRO A 461 -22.97 -12.57 -5.27
C PRO A 461 -24.49 -12.74 -5.36
N TYR A 462 -25.03 -13.40 -6.38
CA TYR A 462 -26.47 -13.66 -6.49
C TYR A 462 -26.93 -14.66 -5.44
N THR A 463 -26.14 -15.70 -5.20
CA THR A 463 -26.45 -16.75 -4.22
C THR A 463 -25.99 -16.41 -2.81
N PHE A 464 -24.92 -15.62 -2.67
CA PHE A 464 -24.34 -15.33 -1.35
C PHE A 464 -25.13 -14.26 -0.60
N PHE A 465 -25.58 -13.23 -1.31
CA PHE A 465 -26.32 -12.09 -0.75
C PHE A 465 -27.84 -12.16 -0.99
N SER A 466 -28.39 -13.33 -1.38
CA SER A 466 -29.83 -13.50 -1.47
C SER A 466 -30.46 -13.53 -0.07
N ASN A 467 -31.61 -12.86 0.08
CA ASN A 467 -32.41 -12.82 1.31
C ASN A 467 -33.20 -14.11 1.59
N GLU A 468 -32.73 -15.26 1.10
CA GLU A 468 -33.35 -16.52 1.50
C GLU A 468 -33.19 -16.65 3.02
N LYS A 469 -34.34 -16.66 3.70
CA LYS A 469 -34.44 -16.89 5.14
C LYS A 469 -33.56 -18.10 5.46
N SER A 470 -32.68 -17.91 6.43
CA SER A 470 -31.64 -18.85 6.84
C SER A 470 -32.16 -20.22 7.31
N ASP A 471 -33.46 -20.46 7.29
CA ASP A 471 -34.09 -21.67 7.80
C ASP A 471 -34.33 -22.74 6.72
N ASP A 472 -34.39 -22.37 5.42
CA ASP A 472 -34.69 -23.34 4.35
C ASP A 472 -33.47 -23.84 3.54
N ILE A 473 -32.30 -23.19 3.67
CA ILE A 473 -31.09 -23.62 2.94
C ILE A 473 -30.40 -24.80 3.64
N TYR A 474 -30.54 -24.94 4.96
CA TYR A 474 -29.93 -26.06 5.69
C TYR A 474 -30.60 -27.42 5.43
N SER A 475 -31.81 -27.45 4.85
CA SER A 475 -32.50 -28.70 4.50
C SER A 475 -32.20 -29.18 3.06
N LYS A 476 -31.56 -28.36 2.21
CA LYS A 476 -31.28 -28.70 0.80
C LYS A 476 -29.80 -28.73 0.41
N LYS A 477 -28.86 -28.53 1.34
CA LYS A 477 -27.41 -28.40 1.05
C LYS A 477 -26.52 -29.58 1.46
N ASP A 478 -27.07 -30.77 1.66
CA ASP A 478 -26.26 -31.97 1.93
C ASP A 478 -25.51 -32.54 0.71
N ASN A 479 -25.73 -32.03 -0.52
CA ASN A 479 -25.08 -32.57 -1.72
C ASN A 479 -23.93 -31.74 -2.33
N ILE A 480 -23.61 -30.54 -1.82
CA ILE A 480 -22.52 -29.72 -2.41
C ILE A 480 -21.37 -29.41 -1.41
N MET A 481 -21.59 -29.61 -0.10
CA MET A 481 -20.60 -29.27 0.95
C MET A 481 -19.69 -30.45 1.38
N SER A 482 -19.79 -31.63 0.76
CA SER A 482 -19.09 -32.84 1.21
C SER A 482 -17.57 -32.85 0.97
N ASN A 483 -17.02 -31.93 0.17
CA ASN A 483 -15.57 -31.89 -0.12
C ASN A 483 -14.77 -30.85 0.68
N ILE A 484 -15.40 -30.07 1.56
CA ILE A 484 -14.71 -29.00 2.33
C ILE A 484 -14.59 -29.31 3.84
N ASN A 485 -15.39 -30.23 4.41
CA ASN A 485 -15.39 -30.46 5.86
C ASN A 485 -15.33 -31.95 6.24
N LYS A 486 -14.14 -32.55 6.23
CA LYS A 486 -13.89 -33.83 6.92
C LYS A 486 -12.94 -33.72 8.13
N ALA A 487 -12.86 -32.55 8.76
CA ALA A 487 -12.04 -32.40 9.98
C ALA A 487 -12.65 -31.60 11.15
N HIS A 488 -13.79 -30.90 11.02
CA HIS A 488 -14.28 -30.07 12.13
C HIS A 488 -15.80 -29.99 12.22
N SER A 489 -16.46 -31.09 12.59
CA SER A 489 -17.84 -31.07 13.05
C SER A 489 -17.91 -31.58 14.49
N ASN A 490 -17.92 -30.66 15.47
CA ASN A 490 -18.51 -30.87 16.80
C ASN A 490 -18.59 -29.58 17.67
N ILE A 491 -18.80 -28.38 17.09
CA ILE A 491 -18.87 -27.13 17.90
C ILE A 491 -20.14 -26.29 17.66
N TYR A 492 -21.00 -26.60 16.69
CA TYR A 492 -22.17 -25.75 16.40
C TYR A 492 -23.49 -26.34 16.91
N LYS A 493 -23.65 -26.38 18.23
CA LYS A 493 -24.96 -26.30 18.89
C LYS A 493 -24.81 -25.39 20.10
N ASN A 494 -25.68 -24.39 20.22
CA ASN A 494 -25.76 -23.36 21.25
C ASN A 494 -25.02 -22.05 20.95
N THR A 495 -25.59 -21.25 20.04
CA THR A 495 -25.65 -19.80 20.24
C THR A 495 -27.08 -19.44 20.60
N SER A 496 -27.22 -18.90 21.81
CA SER A 496 -28.41 -18.36 22.43
C SER A 496 -29.14 -17.36 21.52
N ARG A 497 -30.47 -17.45 21.55
CA ARG A 497 -31.42 -16.49 20.98
C ARG A 497 -31.07 -15.07 21.47
N VAL A 498 -30.54 -14.25 20.57
CA VAL A 498 -30.55 -12.79 20.71
C VAL A 498 -31.76 -12.29 19.93
N ASN A 499 -32.61 -11.53 20.61
CA ASN A 499 -33.84 -10.96 20.08
C ASN A 499 -33.62 -10.27 18.72
N THR A 500 -34.45 -10.64 17.77
CA THR A 500 -34.63 -10.04 16.45
C THR A 500 -35.17 -8.62 16.59
N CYS A 501 -34.38 -7.61 16.20
CA CYS A 501 -34.80 -6.30 15.66
C CYS A 501 -33.60 -5.33 15.53
N GLU A 502 -32.54 -5.71 14.81
CA GLU A 502 -31.53 -4.75 14.31
C GLU A 502 -31.18 -5.15 12.87
N ASN A 503 -31.16 -4.19 11.94
CA ASN A 503 -30.74 -4.38 10.55
C ASN A 503 -29.30 -4.94 10.51
N THR A 504 -29.16 -6.26 10.41
CA THR A 504 -27.87 -6.92 10.24
C THR A 504 -27.34 -6.65 8.84
N SER A 505 -26.05 -6.32 8.73
CA SER A 505 -25.47 -6.02 7.42
C SER A 505 -25.45 -7.29 6.57
N PRO A 506 -25.75 -7.23 5.26
CA PRO A 506 -25.61 -8.38 4.38
C PRO A 506 -24.17 -8.94 4.36
N PHE A 507 -23.17 -8.15 4.79
CA PHE A 507 -21.78 -8.57 4.92
C PHE A 507 -21.46 -9.32 6.20
N ASP A 508 -22.36 -9.48 7.18
CA ASP A 508 -22.07 -10.25 8.40
C ASP A 508 -21.69 -11.70 8.10
N LYS A 509 -22.41 -12.35 7.17
CA LYS A 509 -22.05 -13.69 6.66
C LYS A 509 -20.66 -13.70 6.03
N PHE A 510 -20.30 -12.64 5.31
CA PHE A 510 -18.99 -12.50 4.68
C PHE A 510 -17.87 -12.33 5.72
N TYR A 511 -18.05 -11.45 6.70
CA TYR A 511 -17.06 -11.22 7.76
C TYR A 511 -16.78 -12.50 8.57
N ASN A 512 -17.83 -13.25 8.92
CA ASN A 512 -17.67 -14.54 9.59
C ASN A 512 -16.86 -15.55 8.75
N MET A 513 -17.06 -15.57 7.43
CA MET A 513 -16.32 -16.46 6.52
C MET A 513 -14.82 -16.13 6.46
N ILE A 514 -14.46 -14.84 6.44
CA ILE A 514 -13.05 -14.42 6.34
C ILE A 514 -12.34 -14.38 7.69
N GLU A 515 -13.06 -14.31 8.80
CA GLU A 515 -12.49 -14.14 10.14
C GLU A 515 -11.36 -15.15 10.43
N VAL A 516 -11.45 -16.38 9.92
CA VAL A 516 -10.42 -17.42 10.06
C VAL A 516 -9.02 -16.98 9.62
N TYR A 517 -8.90 -16.02 8.70
CA TYR A 517 -7.64 -15.49 8.20
C TYR A 517 -7.05 -14.38 9.08
N PHE A 518 -7.84 -13.80 9.98
CA PHE A 518 -7.48 -12.63 10.76
C PHE A 518 -7.16 -12.99 12.21
N PRO A 519 -6.30 -12.21 12.88
CA PRO A 519 -5.99 -12.39 14.30
C PRO A 519 -7.03 -11.74 15.23
N TYR A 520 -7.96 -10.98 14.66
CA TYR A 520 -9.04 -10.28 15.35
C TYR A 520 -10.41 -10.74 14.85
N SER A 521 -11.44 -10.45 15.64
CA SER A 521 -12.85 -10.69 15.29
C SER A 521 -13.46 -9.49 14.57
N PHE A 522 -14.45 -9.78 13.74
CA PHE A 522 -15.29 -8.79 13.08
C PHE A 522 -16.65 -8.70 13.76
N SER A 523 -17.29 -7.54 13.63
CA SER A 523 -18.71 -7.36 13.91
C SER A 523 -19.21 -6.16 13.13
N SER A 524 -20.36 -6.27 12.46
CA SER A 524 -21.03 -5.12 11.84
C SER A 524 -21.27 -3.95 12.80
N SER A 525 -21.30 -4.20 14.11
CA SER A 525 -21.43 -3.14 15.11
C SER A 525 -20.24 -2.16 15.13
N TYR A 526 -19.04 -2.59 14.74
CA TYR A 526 -17.83 -1.76 14.80
C TYR A 526 -16.89 -1.88 13.58
N TYR A 527 -17.17 -2.77 12.63
CA TYR A 527 -16.40 -2.91 11.39
C TYR A 527 -17.30 -2.71 10.17
N THR A 528 -16.81 -1.96 9.19
CA THR A 528 -17.43 -1.86 7.87
C THR A 528 -16.34 -1.90 6.82
N LEU A 529 -16.62 -2.50 5.67
CA LEU A 529 -15.72 -2.44 4.52
C LEU A 529 -15.51 -0.98 4.05
N HIS A 530 -16.50 -0.12 4.26
CA HIS A 530 -16.56 1.27 3.77
C HIS A 530 -15.64 2.24 4.49
N SER A 531 -15.31 1.98 5.75
CA SER A 531 -14.50 2.88 6.58
C SER A 531 -13.01 2.57 6.57
N SER A 532 -12.62 1.48 5.90
CA SER A 532 -11.23 1.09 5.69
C SER A 532 -10.61 1.75 4.45
N SER A 533 -9.38 1.38 4.08
CA SER A 533 -8.78 1.72 2.77
C SER A 533 -9.35 0.89 1.62
N PHE A 534 -10.07 -0.18 1.91
CA PHE A 534 -10.62 -1.12 0.92
C PHE A 534 -11.64 -0.54 -0.10
N PRO A 535 -12.44 0.50 0.20
CA PRO A 535 -13.45 1.03 -0.74
C PRO A 535 -12.91 1.44 -2.10
N TYR A 536 -11.64 1.85 -2.17
CA TYR A 536 -11.00 2.24 -3.42
C TYR A 536 -10.85 1.07 -4.41
N HIS A 537 -11.00 -0.19 -3.98
CA HIS A 537 -11.02 -1.37 -4.87
C HIS A 537 -12.42 -1.62 -5.47
N PHE A 538 -13.42 -0.82 -5.11
CA PHE A 538 -14.70 -0.69 -5.82
C PHE A 538 -14.78 0.59 -6.66
N SER A 539 -13.78 1.47 -6.64
CA SER A 539 -13.82 2.71 -7.40
C SER A 539 -13.28 2.60 -8.82
N CYS A 540 -12.89 1.41 -9.26
CA CYS A 540 -12.33 1.19 -10.58
C CYS A 540 -12.74 -0.14 -11.22
N HIS A 541 -12.39 -0.24 -12.50
CA HIS A 541 -12.64 -1.41 -13.37
C HIS A 541 -11.78 -2.61 -13.07
N TYR A 542 -11.06 -2.53 -11.96
CA TYR A 542 -10.02 -3.45 -11.64
C TYR A 542 -10.01 -3.77 -10.15
N ALA A 543 -10.34 -5.02 -9.84
CA ALA A 543 -10.33 -5.53 -8.47
C ALA A 543 -9.23 -6.60 -8.28
N GLY A 544 -8.13 -6.48 -9.03
CA GLY A 544 -6.93 -7.29 -8.79
C GLY A 544 -5.80 -6.48 -8.17
N SER A 545 -6.05 -5.22 -7.80
CA SER A 545 -5.05 -4.30 -7.26
C SER A 545 -4.50 -4.79 -5.92
N VAL A 546 -5.38 -5.14 -4.99
CA VAL A 546 -5.03 -5.57 -3.64
C VAL A 546 -4.24 -6.88 -3.64
N LEU A 547 -4.69 -7.85 -4.43
CA LEU A 547 -4.01 -9.12 -4.55
C LEU A 547 -2.69 -8.99 -5.34
N SER A 548 -2.61 -8.09 -6.32
CA SER A 548 -1.36 -7.78 -7.02
C SER A 548 -0.31 -7.14 -6.11
N TYR A 549 -0.71 -6.33 -5.13
CA TYR A 549 0.21 -5.79 -4.12
C TYR A 549 0.80 -6.92 -3.26
N LEU A 550 -0.01 -7.94 -2.92
CA LEU A 550 0.49 -9.12 -2.22
C LEU A 550 1.48 -9.91 -3.08
N PHE A 551 1.19 -10.11 -4.36
CA PHE A 551 2.11 -10.76 -5.29
C PHE A 551 3.42 -9.98 -5.44
N ALA A 552 3.35 -8.65 -5.57
CA ALA A 552 4.50 -7.77 -5.63
C ALA A 552 5.37 -7.88 -4.37
N GLU A 553 4.77 -7.78 -3.18
CA GLU A 553 5.51 -7.90 -1.92
C GLU A 553 6.17 -9.27 -1.78
N VAL A 554 5.44 -10.36 -2.06
CA VAL A 554 6.02 -11.71 -2.02
C VAL A 554 7.14 -11.86 -3.05
N ARG A 555 7.02 -11.23 -4.22
CA ARG A 555 8.07 -11.20 -5.24
C ARG A 555 9.32 -10.48 -4.74
N VAL A 556 9.19 -9.39 -3.98
CA VAL A 556 10.34 -8.75 -3.29
C VAL A 556 11.00 -9.73 -2.34
N LEU A 557 10.22 -10.35 -1.46
CA LEU A 557 10.73 -11.28 -0.43
C LEU A 557 11.40 -12.53 -1.01
N LEU A 558 10.99 -12.98 -2.21
CA LEU A 558 11.60 -14.11 -2.90
C LEU A 558 12.85 -13.74 -3.71
N ASN A 559 12.97 -12.51 -4.18
CA ASN A 559 14.11 -12.06 -4.99
C ASN A 559 15.24 -11.42 -4.18
N ILE A 560 14.97 -10.95 -2.96
CA ILE A 560 15.96 -10.24 -2.14
C ILE A 560 16.11 -10.97 -0.79
N PRO A 561 17.33 -11.37 -0.39
CA PRO A 561 17.55 -11.97 0.91
C PRO A 561 17.18 -11.01 2.05
N PHE A 562 16.60 -11.52 3.14
CA PHE A 562 16.14 -10.71 4.28
C PHE A 562 17.23 -9.77 4.85
N LYS A 563 18.47 -10.24 4.93
CA LYS A 563 19.61 -9.44 5.39
C LYS A 563 19.84 -8.19 4.52
N ASP A 564 19.55 -8.29 3.22
CA ASP A 564 19.75 -7.22 2.24
C ASP A 564 18.49 -6.35 2.11
N ILE A 565 17.30 -6.87 2.44
CA ILE A 565 16.05 -6.09 2.61
C ILE A 565 16.12 -5.21 3.86
N SER A 566 16.70 -5.73 4.95
CA SER A 566 16.87 -4.97 6.20
C SER A 566 17.80 -3.76 6.05
N LEU A 567 18.47 -3.66 4.90
CA LEU A 567 19.27 -2.55 4.37
C LEU A 567 20.31 -1.86 5.28
N LYS A 568 20.60 -2.40 6.48
CA LYS A 568 21.34 -1.68 7.53
C LYS A 568 22.75 -1.19 7.16
N LYS A 569 23.35 -1.68 6.08
CA LYS A 569 24.73 -1.37 5.65
C LYS A 569 24.75 -0.80 4.23
N ASN A 570 25.69 0.10 3.91
CA ASN A 570 25.79 0.66 2.55
C ASN A 570 25.94 -0.42 1.46
N ASP A 571 26.59 -1.55 1.75
CA ASP A 571 26.72 -2.69 0.82
C ASP A 571 25.37 -3.28 0.38
N SER A 572 24.35 -3.18 1.24
CA SER A 572 23.01 -3.67 0.92
C SER A 572 22.29 -2.79 -0.10
N LEU A 573 22.55 -1.46 -0.13
CA LEU A 573 22.05 -0.57 -1.18
C LEU A 573 22.70 -0.86 -2.53
N TYR A 574 23.98 -1.26 -2.53
CA TYR A 574 24.65 -1.74 -3.73
C TYR A 574 24.03 -3.05 -4.25
N PHE A 575 23.78 -4.01 -3.35
CA PHE A 575 23.11 -5.26 -3.73
C PHE A 575 21.69 -5.03 -4.24
N PHE A 576 20.94 -4.13 -3.60
CA PHE A 576 19.63 -3.66 -4.04
C PHE A 576 19.69 -3.12 -5.47
N GLN A 577 20.59 -2.17 -5.74
CA GLN A 577 20.76 -1.57 -7.06
C GLN A 577 21.10 -2.63 -8.11
N LYS A 578 22.05 -3.52 -7.80
CA LYS A 578 22.46 -4.60 -8.71
C LYS A 578 21.30 -5.55 -9.01
N THR A 579 20.50 -5.88 -8.00
CA THR A 579 19.32 -6.75 -8.15
C THR A 579 18.24 -6.08 -9.00
N PHE A 580 17.97 -4.81 -8.75
CA PHE A 580 17.03 -4.00 -9.54
C PHE A 580 17.39 -4.01 -11.03
N TYR A 581 18.64 -3.67 -11.37
CA TYR A 581 19.09 -3.67 -12.77
C TYR A 581 19.21 -5.07 -13.37
N LYS A 582 19.56 -6.09 -12.59
CA LYS A 582 19.57 -7.49 -13.04
C LYS A 582 18.18 -7.93 -13.49
N ILE A 583 17.15 -7.61 -12.70
CA ILE A 583 15.76 -7.97 -13.04
C ILE A 583 15.31 -7.21 -14.29
N LEU A 584 15.59 -5.91 -14.39
CA LEU A 584 15.29 -5.14 -15.60
C LEU A 584 16.00 -5.70 -16.84
N SER A 585 17.23 -6.19 -16.69
CA SER A 585 18.00 -6.76 -17.80
C SER A 585 17.44 -8.08 -18.34
N GLN A 586 16.62 -8.80 -17.56
CA GLN A 586 15.97 -10.03 -18.00
C GLN A 586 14.91 -9.79 -19.07
N ASP A 587 14.43 -8.54 -19.19
CA ASP A 587 13.64 -8.06 -20.32
C ASP A 587 12.42 -8.93 -20.63
N PHE A 588 11.65 -9.27 -19.60
CA PHE A 588 10.48 -10.12 -19.73
C PHE A 588 9.50 -9.53 -20.76
N LYS A 589 9.20 -10.32 -21.79
CA LYS A 589 8.19 -10.00 -22.81
C LYS A 589 6.80 -10.36 -22.26
N SER A 590 5.76 -9.78 -22.88
CA SER A 590 4.34 -9.84 -22.47
C SER A 590 3.86 -11.13 -21.79
N GLU A 591 4.28 -12.30 -22.29
CA GLU A 591 3.77 -13.59 -21.82
C GLU A 591 4.77 -14.42 -20.97
N THR A 592 6.01 -13.96 -20.74
CA THR A 592 7.08 -14.74 -20.08
C THR A 592 7.40 -14.31 -18.65
N TYR A 593 6.51 -13.58 -17.98
CA TYR A 593 6.74 -13.14 -16.61
C TYR A 593 6.76 -14.33 -15.63
N PRO A 594 7.72 -14.37 -14.68
CA PRO A 594 7.82 -15.49 -13.77
C PRO A 594 6.69 -15.46 -12.74
N SER A 595 6.00 -16.59 -12.59
CA SER A 595 4.95 -16.73 -11.57
C SER A 595 5.54 -16.73 -10.15
N VAL A 596 5.08 -15.79 -9.32
CA VAL A 596 5.36 -15.76 -7.89
C VAL A 596 4.64 -16.89 -7.15
N ILE A 597 3.43 -17.27 -7.58
CA ILE A 597 2.67 -18.37 -6.96
C ILE A 597 3.41 -19.70 -7.13
N ALA A 598 3.81 -20.02 -8.37
CA ALA A 598 4.55 -21.23 -8.67
C ALA A 598 5.90 -21.26 -7.92
N GLN A 599 6.59 -20.13 -7.84
CA GLN A 599 7.85 -20.02 -7.09
C GLN A 599 7.66 -20.21 -5.58
N ALA A 600 6.60 -19.68 -4.99
CA ALA A 600 6.34 -19.81 -3.56
C ALA A 600 5.93 -21.25 -3.17
N LEU A 601 5.15 -21.92 -4.04
CA LEU A 601 4.68 -23.29 -3.84
C LEU A 601 5.71 -24.37 -4.22
N ASP A 602 6.81 -24.00 -4.87
CA ASP A 602 7.94 -24.89 -5.13
C ASP A 602 8.60 -25.32 -3.80
N LYS A 603 8.61 -26.63 -3.52
CA LYS A 603 9.05 -27.25 -2.26
C LYS A 603 10.42 -26.75 -1.79
N ASN A 604 11.35 -26.49 -2.70
CA ASN A 604 12.70 -26.04 -2.37
C ASN A 604 12.73 -24.58 -1.88
N LYS A 605 11.82 -23.74 -2.38
CA LYS A 605 11.71 -22.32 -2.00
C LYS A 605 10.71 -22.10 -0.88
N THR A 606 9.73 -22.98 -0.72
CA THR A 606 8.72 -22.93 0.34
C THR A 606 9.36 -22.88 1.73
N VAL A 607 10.42 -23.65 1.98
CA VAL A 607 11.12 -23.65 3.28
C VAL A 607 11.81 -22.31 3.56
N PHE A 608 12.42 -21.70 2.54
CA PHE A 608 13.04 -20.38 2.65
C PHE A 608 11.99 -19.29 2.87
N PHE A 609 10.87 -19.36 2.14
CA PHE A 609 9.77 -18.41 2.27
C PHE A 609 9.04 -18.50 3.62
N LEU A 610 8.94 -19.70 4.21
CA LEU A 610 8.28 -19.90 5.50
C LEU A 610 9.15 -19.56 6.73
N LYS A 611 10.48 -19.54 6.56
CA LYS A 611 11.45 -19.05 7.56
C LYS A 611 11.40 -17.53 7.62
#